data_AF-A0A2S8R725-F1
#
_entry.id   AF-A0A2S8R725-F1
#
_cell.length_a   1.000
_cell.length_b   1.000
_cell.length_c   1.000
_cell.angle_alpha   90.00
_cell.angle_beta   90.00
_cell.angle_gamma   90.00
#
_symmetry.space_group_name_H-M   'P 1'
#
loop_
_entity.id
_entity.type
_entity.pdbx_description
1 polymer ?
#
loop_
_entity_poly.entity_id
_entity_poly.type
_entity_poly.pdbx_seq_one_letter_code
_entity_poly.pdbx_strand_id
1 'polypeptide(L)'
;MHPDIINESVEKNKDNEEELAEHRRLELQQLKEQLKEWEIHFFDLIKESPKQESARLMVSQVVRFILSRRGMLEKTKESKTLPMDEIEKYLKIPRKKIETVQKYIIAVLLICTGDFHLIKEHVNFINGM
;
A
#
# COMPACT_ATOMS: atom_id res chain seq x y z
N MET A 1 48.23 -8.47 0.53
CA MET A 1 46.81 -8.21 0.20
C MET A 1 46.16 -9.57 0.05
N HIS A 2 45.40 -10.03 1.05
CA HIS A 2 44.79 -11.38 1.03
C HIS A 2 43.49 -11.34 0.21
N PRO A 3 43.40 -12.07 -0.92
CA PRO A 3 42.24 -12.05 -1.82
C PRO A 3 40.97 -12.69 -1.22
N ASP A 4 41.10 -13.50 -0.16
CA ASP A 4 40.00 -14.30 0.39
C ASP A 4 38.98 -13.48 1.20
N ILE A 5 39.40 -12.37 1.83
CA ILE A 5 38.51 -11.49 2.62
C ILE A 5 37.53 -10.71 1.71
N ILE A 6 37.95 -10.42 0.48
CA ILE A 6 37.15 -9.67 -0.48
C ILE A 6 36.05 -10.58 -1.07
N ASN A 7 36.37 -11.85 -1.32
CA ASN A 7 35.40 -12.80 -1.91
C ASN A 7 34.26 -13.13 -0.93
N GLU A 8 34.59 -13.39 0.34
CA GLU A 8 33.59 -13.75 1.36
C GLU A 8 32.64 -12.58 1.70
N SER A 9 33.12 -11.34 1.58
CA SER A 9 32.32 -10.13 1.76
C SER A 9 31.42 -9.85 0.55
N VAL A 10 31.87 -10.17 -0.67
CA VAL A 10 31.09 -9.98 -1.90
C VAL A 10 30.00 -11.06 -2.04
N GLU A 11 30.30 -12.30 -1.67
CA GLU A 11 29.33 -13.42 -1.70
C GLU A 11 28.20 -13.21 -0.68
N LYS A 12 28.51 -12.87 0.58
CA LYS A 12 27.48 -12.58 1.61
C LYS A 12 26.56 -11.41 1.26
N ASN A 13 27.07 -10.37 0.59
CA ASN A 13 26.24 -9.24 0.16
C ASN A 13 25.28 -9.65 -0.97
N LYS A 14 25.74 -10.50 -1.89
CA LYS A 14 24.95 -10.97 -3.02
C LYS A 14 23.83 -11.93 -2.60
N ASP A 15 24.14 -12.87 -1.71
CA ASP A 15 23.16 -13.81 -1.16
C ASP A 15 22.03 -13.08 -0.41
N ASN A 16 22.37 -12.03 0.34
CA ASN A 16 21.41 -11.21 1.08
C ASN A 16 20.53 -10.34 0.14
N GLU A 17 21.07 -9.84 -0.96
CA GLU A 17 20.30 -9.09 -1.96
C GLU A 17 19.29 -9.98 -2.70
N GLU A 18 19.69 -11.21 -3.04
CA GLU A 18 18.83 -12.21 -3.68
C GLU A 18 17.70 -12.67 -2.76
N GLU A 19 18.01 -12.94 -1.49
CA GLU A 19 17.01 -13.28 -0.46
C GLU A 19 15.98 -12.14 -0.28
N LEU A 20 16.45 -10.89 -0.18
CA LEU A 20 15.57 -9.73 -0.07
C LEU A 20 14.70 -9.54 -1.31
N ALA A 21 15.24 -9.78 -2.51
CA ALA A 21 14.49 -9.72 -3.75
C ALA A 21 13.38 -10.79 -3.80
N GLU A 22 13.66 -12.01 -3.34
CA GLU A 22 12.67 -13.08 -3.26
C GLU A 22 11.58 -12.75 -2.23
N HIS A 23 11.93 -12.22 -1.06
CA HIS A 23 10.95 -11.75 -0.08
C HIS A 23 10.02 -10.67 -0.65
N ARG A 24 10.56 -9.68 -1.37
CA ARG A 24 9.72 -8.67 -2.08
C ARG A 24 8.77 -9.32 -3.07
N ARG A 25 9.25 -10.32 -3.83
CA ARG A 25 8.44 -11.05 -4.82
C ARG A 25 7.28 -11.79 -4.15
N LEU A 26 7.53 -12.44 -3.01
CA LEU A 26 6.52 -13.12 -2.21
C LEU A 26 5.48 -12.14 -1.67
N GLU A 27 5.89 -11.01 -1.10
CA GLU A 27 4.96 -9.97 -0.65
C GLU A 27 4.10 -9.44 -1.81
N LEU A 28 4.69 -9.20 -2.99
CA LEU A 28 3.93 -8.74 -4.16
C LEU A 28 2.92 -9.79 -4.64
N GLN A 29 3.29 -11.07 -4.58
CA GLN A 29 2.38 -12.16 -4.94
C GLN A 29 1.23 -12.27 -3.94
N GLN A 30 1.49 -12.17 -2.64
CA GLN A 30 0.46 -12.15 -1.60
C GLN A 30 -0.47 -10.94 -1.75
N LEU A 31 0.08 -9.75 -1.99
CA LEU A 31 -0.71 -8.54 -2.24
C LEU A 31 -1.59 -8.71 -3.48
N LYS A 32 -1.08 -9.31 -4.56
CA LYS A 32 -1.85 -9.60 -5.77
C LYS A 32 -3.07 -10.46 -5.48
N GLU A 33 -2.92 -11.52 -4.68
CA GLU A 33 -4.04 -12.40 -4.33
C GLU A 33 -5.07 -11.66 -3.46
N GLN A 34 -4.63 -10.85 -2.49
CA GLN A 34 -5.55 -10.01 -1.71
C GLN A 34 -6.29 -8.99 -2.58
N LEU A 35 -5.60 -8.30 -3.50
CA LEU A 35 -6.23 -7.34 -4.41
C LEU A 35 -7.27 -8.00 -5.32
N LYS A 36 -7.05 -9.26 -5.71
CA LYS A 36 -8.00 -10.02 -6.52
C LYS A 36 -9.32 -10.25 -5.81
N GLU A 37 -9.32 -10.41 -4.49
CA GLU A 37 -10.56 -10.49 -3.71
C GLU A 37 -11.41 -9.22 -3.82
N TRP A 38 -10.80 -8.08 -4.17
CA TRP A 38 -11.44 -6.79 -4.35
C TRP A 38 -11.64 -6.44 -5.83
N GLU A 39 -11.39 -7.38 -6.75
CA GLU A 39 -11.44 -7.17 -8.20
C GLU A 39 -10.49 -6.04 -8.67
N ILE A 40 -9.34 -5.91 -8.00
CA ILE A 40 -8.31 -4.91 -8.31
C ILE A 40 -7.10 -5.58 -8.96
N HIS A 41 -6.60 -5.00 -10.04
CA HIS A 41 -5.35 -5.38 -10.68
C HIS A 41 -4.27 -4.32 -10.48
N PHE A 42 -2.98 -4.70 -10.54
CA PHE A 42 -1.88 -3.74 -10.44
C PHE A 42 -1.95 -2.61 -11.49
N PHE A 43 -2.47 -2.89 -12.70
CA PHE A 43 -2.65 -1.87 -13.72
C PHE A 43 -3.65 -0.78 -13.30
N ASP A 44 -4.68 -1.13 -12.51
CA ASP A 44 -5.59 -0.15 -11.93
C ASP A 44 -4.83 0.80 -10.99
N LEU A 45 -3.93 0.25 -10.16
CA LEU A 45 -3.15 1.05 -9.21
C LEU A 45 -2.22 2.03 -9.93
N ILE A 46 -1.61 1.63 -11.04
CA ILE A 46 -0.78 2.51 -11.87
C ILE A 46 -1.63 3.65 -12.44
N LYS A 47 -2.84 3.33 -12.92
CA LYS A 47 -3.76 4.31 -13.53
C LYS A 47 -4.30 5.31 -12.50
N GLU A 48 -4.67 4.83 -11.32
CA GLU A 48 -5.31 5.61 -10.25
C GLU A 48 -4.32 6.22 -9.26
N SER A 49 -3.01 5.97 -9.41
CA SER A 49 -1.99 6.47 -8.49
C SER A 49 -1.99 8.01 -8.42
N PRO A 50 -1.97 8.60 -7.21
CA PRO A 50 -1.96 10.05 -7.01
C PRO A 50 -0.62 10.67 -7.45
N LYS A 51 -0.62 11.28 -8.65
CA LYS A 51 0.58 11.91 -9.24
C LYS A 51 0.96 13.24 -8.62
N GLN A 52 -0.04 14.01 -8.16
CA GLN A 52 0.14 15.34 -7.57
C GLN A 52 0.14 15.27 -6.04
N GLU A 53 0.85 16.20 -5.40
CA GLU A 53 0.96 16.26 -3.93
C GLU A 53 -0.39 16.41 -3.24
N SER A 54 -1.26 17.29 -3.75
CA SER A 54 -2.62 17.48 -3.23
C SER A 54 -3.47 16.20 -3.29
N ALA A 55 -3.26 15.35 -4.30
CA ALA A 55 -3.93 14.06 -4.40
C ALA A 55 -3.36 13.05 -3.39
N ARG A 56 -2.04 13.02 -3.18
CA ARG A 56 -1.40 12.17 -2.16
C ARG A 56 -1.87 12.54 -0.75
N LEU A 57 -1.97 13.84 -0.46
CA LEU A 57 -2.52 14.37 0.79
C LEU A 57 -3.95 13.88 1.03
N MET A 58 -4.81 13.98 0.01
CA MET A 58 -6.19 13.50 0.09
C MET A 58 -6.24 12.00 0.37
N VAL A 59 -5.50 11.18 -0.39
CA VAL A 59 -5.42 9.73 -0.19
C VAL A 59 -4.95 9.41 1.24
N SER A 60 -3.90 10.07 1.71
CA SER A 60 -3.37 9.92 3.08
C SER A 60 -4.41 10.26 4.14
N GLN A 61 -5.15 11.36 3.98
CA GLN A 61 -6.25 11.73 4.88
C GLN A 61 -7.34 10.66 4.95
N VAL A 62 -7.77 10.12 3.80
CA VAL A 62 -8.81 9.08 3.74
C VAL A 62 -8.32 7.78 4.39
N VAL A 63 -7.12 7.33 4.05
CA VAL A 63 -6.53 6.10 4.61
C VAL A 63 -6.41 6.21 6.13
N ARG A 64 -5.84 7.31 6.65
CA ARG A 64 -5.72 7.55 8.09
C ARG A 64 -7.07 7.63 8.80
N PHE A 65 -8.06 8.25 8.15
CA PHE A 65 -9.42 8.33 8.67
C PHE A 65 -10.05 6.93 8.88
N ILE A 66 -9.86 6.02 7.93
CA ILE A 66 -10.36 4.65 8.01
C ILE A 66 -9.55 3.83 9.03
N LEU A 67 -8.22 3.88 8.98
CA LEU A 67 -7.33 3.12 9.88
C LEU A 67 -7.51 3.50 11.36
N SER A 68 -7.79 4.76 11.65
CA SER A 68 -8.03 5.24 13.03
C SER A 68 -9.37 4.75 13.63
N ARG A 69 -10.22 4.07 12.85
CA ARG A 69 -11.55 3.61 13.28
C ARG A 69 -11.72 2.13 12.98
N ARG A 70 -11.45 1.28 13.98
CA ARG A 70 -11.53 -0.19 13.83
C ARG A 70 -12.82 -0.67 13.17
N GLY A 71 -13.98 -0.24 13.68
CA GLY A 71 -15.28 -0.66 13.12
C GLY A 71 -15.54 -0.17 11.69
N MET A 72 -14.87 0.91 11.25
CA MET A 72 -14.97 1.38 9.87
C MET A 72 -14.11 0.55 8.94
N LEU A 73 -12.90 0.21 9.38
CA LEU A 73 -12.02 -0.70 8.65
C LEU A 73 -12.65 -2.09 8.50
N GLU A 74 -13.23 -2.64 9.57
CA GLU A 74 -13.92 -3.94 9.56
C GLU A 74 -15.08 -3.92 8.56
N LYS A 75 -15.96 -2.91 8.64
CA LYS A 75 -17.05 -2.73 7.65
C LYS A 75 -16.54 -2.63 6.21
N THR A 76 -15.47 -1.86 5.99
CA THR A 76 -14.86 -1.71 4.66
C THR A 76 -14.39 -3.05 4.11
N LYS A 77 -13.74 -3.87 4.95
CA LYS A 77 -13.26 -5.21 4.58
C LYS A 77 -14.41 -6.19 4.31
N GLU A 78 -15.47 -6.13 5.11
CA GLU A 78 -16.66 -6.99 4.95
C GLU A 78 -17.47 -6.63 3.70
N SER A 79 -17.75 -5.34 3.48
CA SER A 79 -18.56 -4.87 2.35
C SER A 79 -17.78 -4.77 1.05
N LYS A 80 -16.45 -4.82 1.11
CA LYS A 80 -15.52 -4.54 0.01
C LYS A 80 -15.74 -3.16 -0.64
N THR A 81 -16.24 -2.20 0.13
CA THR A 81 -16.55 -0.84 -0.34
C THR A 81 -16.05 0.20 0.65
N LEU A 82 -15.60 1.36 0.12
CA LEU A 82 -15.22 2.46 0.99
C LEU A 82 -16.46 3.08 1.65
N PRO A 83 -16.36 3.53 2.92
CA PRO A 83 -17.42 4.20 3.66
C PRO A 83 -17.58 5.64 3.17
N MET A 84 -18.05 5.81 1.93
CA MET A 84 -18.07 7.09 1.21
C MET A 84 -18.85 8.17 1.95
N ASP A 85 -19.97 7.80 2.56
CA ASP A 85 -20.84 8.75 3.26
C ASP A 85 -20.13 9.33 4.49
N GLU A 86 -19.41 8.49 5.23
CA GLU A 86 -18.57 8.92 6.34
C GLU A 86 -17.39 9.76 5.86
N ILE A 87 -16.68 9.32 4.83
CA ILE A 87 -15.52 10.06 4.30
C ILE A 87 -15.95 11.47 3.86
N GLU A 88 -17.03 11.60 3.10
CA GLU A 88 -17.56 12.89 2.64
C GLU A 88 -18.03 13.75 3.82
N LYS A 89 -18.76 13.15 4.77
CA LYS A 89 -19.26 13.86 5.96
C LYS A 89 -18.14 14.42 6.83
N TYR A 90 -17.11 13.63 7.12
CA TYR A 90 -16.06 13.98 8.08
C TYR A 90 -14.88 14.72 7.45
N LEU A 91 -14.45 14.34 6.24
CA LEU A 91 -13.29 14.94 5.59
C LEU A 91 -13.65 16.07 4.62
N LYS A 92 -14.93 16.25 4.29
CA LYS A 92 -15.42 17.25 3.32
C LYS A 92 -14.75 17.12 1.94
N ILE A 93 -14.35 15.90 1.59
CA ILE A 93 -13.78 15.59 0.27
C ILE A 93 -14.94 15.16 -0.65
N PRO A 94 -15.06 15.74 -1.86
CA PRO A 94 -16.10 15.34 -2.80
C PRO A 94 -15.99 13.86 -3.17
N ARG A 95 -17.11 13.14 -3.11
CA ARG A 95 -17.20 11.70 -3.44
C ARG A 95 -16.47 11.32 -4.73
N LYS A 96 -16.70 12.08 -5.81
CA LYS A 96 -16.09 11.86 -7.14
C LYS A 96 -14.56 11.83 -7.12
N LYS A 97 -13.91 12.61 -6.23
CA LYS A 97 -12.45 12.60 -6.09
C LYS A 97 -11.95 11.30 -5.49
N ILE A 98 -12.69 10.75 -4.53
CA ILE A 98 -12.34 9.50 -3.84
C ILE A 98 -12.58 8.32 -4.78
N GLU A 99 -13.72 8.29 -5.49
CA GLU A 99 -14.06 7.24 -6.47
C GLU A 99 -13.00 7.11 -7.56
N THR A 100 -12.37 8.22 -7.97
CA THR A 100 -11.32 8.23 -9.00
C THR A 100 -10.04 7.53 -8.56
N VAL A 101 -9.79 7.43 -7.25
CA VAL A 101 -8.59 6.82 -6.66
C VAL A 101 -8.93 5.70 -5.66
N GLN A 102 -10.15 5.17 -5.73
CA GLN A 102 -10.69 4.25 -4.74
C GLN A 102 -9.90 2.94 -4.70
N LYS A 103 -9.51 2.39 -5.85
CA LYS A 103 -8.74 1.14 -5.88
C LYS A 103 -7.35 1.34 -5.28
N TYR A 104 -6.77 2.51 -5.51
CA TYR A 104 -5.51 2.90 -4.88
C TYR A 104 -5.65 3.02 -3.36
N ILE A 105 -6.70 3.67 -2.84
CA ILE A 105 -6.97 3.74 -1.40
C ILE A 105 -7.12 2.35 -0.78
N ILE A 106 -7.88 1.45 -1.42
CA ILE A 106 -8.07 0.07 -0.95
C ILE A 106 -6.72 -0.68 -0.91
N ALA A 107 -5.91 -0.57 -1.96
CA ALA A 107 -4.59 -1.19 -1.99
C ALA A 107 -3.69 -0.71 -0.84
N VAL A 108 -3.70 0.60 -0.56
CA VAL A 108 -2.96 1.15 0.57
C VAL A 108 -3.50 0.62 1.91
N LEU A 109 -4.81 0.49 2.10
CA LEU A 109 -5.39 -0.11 3.30
C LEU A 109 -4.97 -1.57 3.50
N LEU A 110 -4.91 -2.36 2.42
CA LEU A 110 -4.40 -3.74 2.47
C LEU A 110 -2.93 -3.77 2.86
N ILE A 111 -2.10 -2.91 2.22
CA ILE A 111 -0.67 -2.81 2.54
C ILE A 111 -0.46 -2.42 4.02
N CYS A 112 -1.18 -1.42 4.51
CA CYS A 112 -1.04 -0.94 5.89
C CYS A 112 -1.51 -1.97 6.93
N THR A 113 -2.51 -2.79 6.61
CA THR A 113 -3.13 -3.73 7.56
C THR A 113 -2.66 -5.17 7.42
N GLY A 114 -1.89 -5.50 6.38
CA GLY A 114 -1.25 -6.79 6.18
C GLY A 114 0.23 -6.80 6.55
N ASP A 115 0.86 -7.96 6.35
CA ASP A 115 2.26 -8.23 6.71
C ASP A 115 3.23 -7.93 5.56
N PHE A 116 3.12 -6.73 4.99
CA PHE A 116 3.91 -6.30 3.82
C PHE A 116 5.04 -5.34 4.21
N HIS A 117 6.05 -5.82 4.93
CA HIS A 117 7.08 -4.96 5.50
C HIS A 117 7.91 -4.25 4.44
N LEU A 118 8.28 -4.94 3.36
CA LEU A 118 9.09 -4.38 2.28
C LEU A 118 8.26 -3.46 1.38
N ILE A 119 7.01 -3.83 1.08
CA ILE A 119 6.15 -2.99 0.24
C ILE A 119 5.68 -1.73 0.98
N LYS A 120 5.50 -1.78 2.31
CA LYS A 120 5.08 -0.62 3.13
C LYS A 120 5.98 0.60 2.94
N GLU A 121 7.27 0.40 2.65
CA GLU A 121 8.22 1.49 2.39
C GLU A 121 7.78 2.39 1.21
N HIS A 122 7.10 1.81 0.21
CA HIS A 122 6.61 2.54 -0.96
C HIS A 122 5.38 3.42 -0.69
N VAL A 123 4.68 3.22 0.43
CA VAL A 123 3.47 3.99 0.81
C VAL A 123 3.70 4.85 2.06
N ASN A 124 4.96 5.14 2.39
CA ASN A 124 5.32 5.91 3.60
C ASN A 124 4.73 7.33 3.68
N PHE A 125 4.29 7.92 2.56
CA PHE A 125 3.60 9.22 2.56
C PHE A 125 2.25 9.21 3.31
N ILE A 126 1.75 8.03 3.70
CA ILE A 126 0.59 7.88 4.58
C ILE A 126 0.96 8.24 6.03
N ASN A 127 2.15 7.84 6.48
CA ASN A 127 2.62 8.04 7.85
C ASN A 127 3.20 9.45 8.08
N GLY A 128 3.60 10.14 7.01
CA GLY A 128 4.19 11.47 7.06
C GLY A 128 3.27 12.56 6.53
N MET A 129 2.61 13.29 7.46
CA MET A 129 2.19 14.71 7.43
C MET A 129 1.08 14.93 8.44
#